data_AF-A0A378LSF8-F1
#
_entry.id   AF-A0A378LSF8-F1
#
_cell.length_a   1.000
_cell.length_b   1.000
_cell.length_c   1.000
_cell.angle_alpha   90.00
_cell.angle_beta   90.00
_cell.angle_gamma   90.00
#
_symmetry.space_group_name_H-M   'P 1'
#
loop_
_entity.id
_entity.type
_entity.pdbx_description
1 polymer ?
#
loop_
_entity_poly.entity_id
_entity_poly.type
_entity_poly.pdbx_seq_one_letter_code
_entity_poly.pdbx_strand_id
1 'polypeptide(L)'
;MVDKTEELYSAVARLIRCFPEEVAFLENATRAWDLAFYSIQFKPGDKILTCNSEYASNYLAFLHRAKHTGVVIDVIQDDKYGQLDISDLERKIDKRVKLIAITHIPTQGGLINPAQEVGKISKTYHILYLLDTTQSIGQLPINIQDIGCDFLCATGRKFLRGPRGTGFLYVRKAILDEIEPPFINLHAA
;
A
#
# COMPACT_ATOMS: atom_id res chain seq x y z
N MET A 1 -17.53 -15.45 25.75
CA MET A 1 -17.90 -14.90 24.44
C MET A 1 -16.68 -14.17 23.92
N VAL A 2 -16.01 -14.73 22.91
CA VAL A 2 -15.00 -13.95 22.18
C VAL A 2 -15.76 -12.83 21.46
N ASP A 3 -15.27 -11.61 21.56
CA ASP A 3 -15.86 -10.47 20.85
C ASP A 3 -15.77 -10.76 19.34
N LYS A 4 -16.91 -10.79 18.64
CA LYS A 4 -16.99 -11.06 17.19
C LYS A 4 -16.11 -10.10 16.38
N THR A 5 -15.78 -8.95 16.96
CA THR A 5 -14.88 -7.95 16.39
C THR A 5 -13.43 -8.45 16.35
N GLU A 6 -12.93 -9.07 17.43
CA GLU A 6 -11.57 -9.63 17.53
C GLU A 6 -11.35 -10.81 16.57
N GLU A 7 -12.41 -11.58 16.30
CA GLU A 7 -12.38 -12.66 15.32
C GLU A 7 -12.11 -12.14 13.90
N LEU A 8 -12.56 -10.93 13.57
CA LEU A 8 -12.39 -10.33 12.26
C LEU A 8 -10.93 -9.89 12.03
N TYR A 9 -10.30 -9.26 13.03
CA TYR A 9 -8.87 -8.93 12.99
C TYR A 9 -8.02 -10.18 12.82
N SER A 10 -8.33 -11.23 13.58
CA SER A 10 -7.65 -12.53 13.48
C SER A 10 -7.87 -13.21 12.12
N ALA A 11 -9.04 -13.05 11.49
CA ALA A 11 -9.32 -13.59 10.17
C ALA A 11 -8.50 -12.89 9.07
N VAL A 12 -8.43 -11.56 9.09
CA VAL A 12 -7.59 -10.79 8.16
C VAL A 12 -6.11 -11.08 8.39
N ALA A 13 -5.68 -11.12 9.64
CA ALA A 13 -4.30 -11.44 10.01
C ALA A 13 -3.87 -12.80 9.44
N ARG A 14 -4.72 -13.82 9.54
CA ARG A 14 -4.46 -15.14 8.90
C ARG A 14 -4.49 -15.08 7.38
N LEU A 15 -5.39 -14.29 6.79
CA LEU A 15 -5.53 -14.15 5.34
C LEU A 15 -4.24 -13.62 4.70
N ILE A 16 -3.56 -12.67 5.34
CA ILE A 16 -2.34 -12.02 4.79
C ILE A 16 -1.05 -12.42 5.52
N ARG A 17 -1.15 -13.25 6.56
CA ARG A 17 -0.06 -13.74 7.42
C ARG A 17 0.68 -12.63 8.18
N CYS A 18 -0.09 -11.75 8.82
CA CYS A 18 0.42 -10.71 9.73
C CYS A 18 -0.09 -10.93 11.16
N PHE A 19 0.20 -9.99 12.06
CA PHE A 19 -0.39 -9.95 13.40
C PHE A 19 -1.71 -9.15 13.41
N PRO A 20 -2.71 -9.52 14.24
CA PRO A 20 -3.97 -8.77 14.34
C PRO A 20 -3.81 -7.28 14.66
N GLU A 21 -2.80 -6.93 15.46
CA GLU A 21 -2.50 -5.55 15.88
C GLU A 21 -1.96 -4.67 14.73
N GLU A 22 -1.58 -5.29 13.61
CA GLU A 22 -1.12 -4.60 12.39
C GLU A 22 -2.28 -4.30 11.44
N VAL A 23 -3.51 -4.64 11.80
CA VAL A 23 -4.70 -4.49 10.95
C VAL A 23 -5.61 -3.40 11.51
N ALA A 24 -6.13 -2.55 10.62
CA ALA A 24 -7.20 -1.60 10.91
C ALA A 24 -8.37 -1.81 9.93
N PHE A 25 -9.61 -1.82 10.42
CA PHE A 25 -10.80 -1.88 9.55
C PHE A 25 -11.25 -0.48 9.14
N LEU A 26 -11.61 -0.36 7.86
CA LEU A 26 -12.11 0.87 7.25
C LEU A 26 -13.29 0.56 6.32
N GLU A 27 -13.94 1.60 5.82
CA GLU A 27 -15.15 1.47 5.00
C GLU A 27 -14.84 0.92 3.59
N ASN A 28 -13.61 1.10 3.09
CA ASN A 28 -13.17 0.63 1.78
C ASN A 28 -11.63 0.75 1.62
N ALA A 29 -11.11 0.21 0.52
CA ALA A 29 -9.68 0.28 0.19
C ALA A 29 -9.17 1.71 -0.04
N THR A 30 -9.98 2.61 -0.60
CA THR A 30 -9.56 4.01 -0.84
C THR A 30 -9.29 4.72 0.49
N ARG A 31 -10.18 4.57 1.48
CA ARG A 31 -9.97 5.12 2.83
C ARG A 31 -8.75 4.51 3.52
N ALA A 32 -8.57 3.19 3.37
CA ALA A 32 -7.39 2.49 3.89
C ALA A 32 -6.08 3.02 3.27
N TRP A 33 -6.08 3.16 1.94
CA TRP A 33 -4.94 3.68 1.19
C TRP A 33 -4.65 5.14 1.55
N ASP A 34 -5.68 6.00 1.59
CA ASP A 34 -5.54 7.40 1.97
C ASP A 34 -4.97 7.53 3.39
N LEU A 35 -5.48 6.76 4.36
CA LEU A 35 -4.99 6.84 5.73
C LEU A 35 -3.49 6.51 5.81
N ALA A 36 -3.04 5.48 5.09
CA ALA A 36 -1.63 5.13 4.98
C ALA A 36 -0.81 6.21 4.27
N PHE A 37 -1.19 6.58 3.05
CA PHE A 37 -0.45 7.56 2.25
C PHE A 37 -0.36 8.93 2.93
N TYR A 38 -1.47 9.39 3.52
CA TYR A 38 -1.50 10.70 4.17
C TYR A 38 -0.79 10.73 5.52
N SER A 39 -0.47 9.56 6.11
CA SER A 39 0.33 9.48 7.34
C SER A 39 1.82 9.74 7.13
N ILE A 40 2.29 9.68 5.87
CA ILE A 40 3.68 9.89 5.52
C ILE A 40 3.95 11.39 5.36
N GLN A 41 4.90 11.90 6.15
CA GLN A 41 5.33 13.29 6.09
C GLN A 41 6.37 13.51 5.00
N PHE A 42 6.02 14.18 3.91
CA PHE A 42 6.94 14.51 2.81
C PHE A 42 7.57 15.88 3.00
N LYS A 43 8.86 15.99 2.63
CA LYS A 43 9.59 17.26 2.51
C LYS A 43 9.73 17.66 1.04
N PRO A 44 9.91 18.96 0.74
CA PRO A 44 10.18 19.41 -0.62
C PRO A 44 11.36 18.67 -1.24
N GLY A 45 11.15 18.13 -2.44
CA GLY A 45 12.17 17.36 -3.16
C GLY A 45 12.26 15.87 -2.81
N ASP A 46 11.53 15.38 -1.80
CA ASP A 46 11.32 13.94 -1.62
C ASP A 46 10.68 13.35 -2.90
N LYS A 47 10.83 12.06 -3.14
CA LYS A 47 10.36 11.38 -4.35
C LYS A 47 9.44 10.21 -4.01
N ILE A 48 8.33 10.11 -4.75
CA ILE A 48 7.44 8.94 -4.80
C ILE A 48 7.72 8.21 -6.11
N LEU A 49 8.08 6.93 -6.02
CA LEU A 49 8.15 6.03 -7.18
C LEU A 49 6.82 5.28 -7.32
N THR A 50 6.25 5.25 -8.52
CA THR A 50 4.99 4.55 -8.83
C THR A 50 5.04 3.86 -10.20
N CYS A 51 4.09 2.98 -10.49
CA CYS A 51 3.95 2.35 -11.82
C CYS A 51 2.99 3.12 -12.74
N ASN A 52 3.10 2.90 -14.06
CA ASN A 52 2.14 3.44 -15.05
C ASN A 52 0.72 2.94 -14.83
N SER A 53 0.58 1.71 -14.32
CA SER A 53 -0.68 1.03 -14.12
C SER A 53 -1.32 1.28 -12.75
N GLU A 54 -0.88 2.35 -12.06
CA GLU A 54 -1.42 2.78 -10.78
C GLU A 54 -2.90 3.18 -10.89
N TYR A 55 -3.67 2.94 -9.83
CA TYR A 55 -5.07 3.34 -9.80
C TYR A 55 -5.20 4.86 -9.80
N ALA A 56 -6.09 5.38 -10.65
CA ALA A 56 -6.24 6.82 -10.87
C ALA A 56 -6.46 7.63 -9.58
N SER A 57 -7.20 7.09 -8.60
CA SER A 57 -7.44 7.78 -7.32
C SER A 57 -6.15 7.89 -6.49
N ASN A 58 -5.31 6.86 -6.50
CA ASN A 58 -4.01 6.87 -5.82
C ASN A 58 -3.08 7.91 -6.47
N TYR A 59 -3.08 7.98 -7.80
CA TYR A 59 -2.30 8.98 -8.54
C TYR A 59 -2.79 10.42 -8.29
N LEU A 60 -4.10 10.64 -8.17
CA LEU A 60 -4.66 11.94 -7.78
C LEU A 60 -4.19 12.36 -6.38
N ALA A 61 -4.08 11.43 -5.43
CA ALA A 61 -3.54 11.71 -4.11
C ALA A 61 -2.04 12.08 -4.17
N PHE A 62 -1.26 11.45 -5.04
CA PHE A 62 0.13 11.87 -5.29
C PHE A 62 0.20 13.30 -5.82
N LEU A 63 -0.60 13.65 -6.82
CA LEU A 63 -0.65 15.00 -7.40
C LEU A 63 -1.06 16.05 -6.36
N HIS A 64 -2.06 15.71 -5.54
CA HIS A 64 -2.47 16.55 -4.43
C HIS A 64 -1.29 16.77 -3.45
N ARG A 65 -0.61 15.70 -3.03
CA ARG A 65 0.54 15.82 -2.12
C ARG A 65 1.70 16.59 -2.74
N ALA A 66 2.02 16.36 -4.01
CA ALA A 66 3.04 17.08 -4.77
C ALA A 66 2.79 18.58 -4.78
N LYS A 67 1.54 19.00 -5.05
CA LYS A 67 1.14 20.41 -5.03
C LYS A 67 1.34 21.07 -3.67
N HIS A 68 1.13 20.35 -2.57
CA HIS A 68 1.18 20.93 -1.22
C HIS A 68 2.52 20.81 -0.50
N THR A 69 3.37 19.85 -0.88
CA THR A 69 4.64 19.57 -0.18
C THR A 69 5.87 19.73 -1.07
N GLY A 70 5.72 19.80 -2.39
CA GLY A 70 6.84 19.78 -3.33
C GLY A 70 7.48 18.40 -3.50
N VAL A 71 6.81 17.31 -3.10
CA VAL A 71 7.22 15.94 -3.43
C VAL A 71 7.16 15.72 -4.95
N VAL A 72 8.16 15.03 -5.50
CA VAL A 72 8.27 14.69 -6.91
C VAL A 72 7.70 13.30 -7.16
N ILE A 73 6.87 13.17 -8.19
CA ILE A 73 6.33 11.89 -8.63
C ILE A 73 7.19 11.41 -9.81
N ASP A 74 7.72 10.19 -9.73
CA ASP A 74 8.53 9.59 -10.78
C ASP A 74 7.96 8.21 -11.12
N VAL A 75 7.58 8.06 -12.39
CA VAL A 75 6.89 6.87 -12.87
C VAL A 75 7.92 5.88 -13.44
N ILE A 76 7.92 4.69 -12.86
CA ILE A 76 8.73 3.55 -13.28
C ILE A 76 8.20 3.06 -14.62
N GLN A 77 9.10 2.78 -15.55
CA GLN A 77 8.75 2.26 -16.88
C GLN A 77 8.24 0.82 -16.79
N ASP A 78 7.52 0.42 -17.83
CA ASP A 78 7.04 -0.96 -17.96
C ASP A 78 8.08 -1.81 -18.68
N ASP A 79 8.13 -3.10 -18.36
CA ASP A 79 8.92 -4.09 -19.08
C ASP A 79 8.22 -4.52 -20.39
N LYS A 80 8.81 -5.48 -21.09
CA LYS A 80 8.26 -6.02 -22.35
C LYS A 80 6.90 -6.73 -22.22
N TYR A 81 6.46 -7.04 -20.99
CA TYR A 81 5.17 -7.65 -20.68
C TYR A 81 4.15 -6.63 -20.16
N GLY A 82 4.55 -5.37 -20.00
CA GLY A 82 3.70 -4.28 -19.50
C GLY A 82 3.62 -4.20 -17.98
N GLN A 83 4.38 -5.01 -17.24
CA GLN A 83 4.48 -4.91 -15.77
C GLN A 83 5.59 -3.94 -15.40
N LEU A 84 5.58 -3.45 -14.17
CA LEU A 84 6.66 -2.60 -13.65
C LEU A 84 8.04 -3.24 -13.89
N ASP A 85 8.94 -2.51 -14.57
CA ASP A 85 10.32 -2.92 -14.80
C ASP A 85 11.15 -2.77 -13.53
N ILE A 86 11.52 -3.91 -12.94
CA ILE A 86 12.37 -3.99 -11.75
C ILE A 86 13.72 -3.30 -11.97
N SER A 87 14.30 -3.42 -13.16
CA SER A 87 15.60 -2.79 -13.47
C SER A 87 15.47 -1.27 -13.54
N ASP A 88 14.34 -0.76 -14.04
CA ASP A 88 14.06 0.68 -14.05
C ASP A 88 13.79 1.24 -12.66
N LEU A 89 13.07 0.48 -11.83
CA LEU A 89 12.88 0.80 -10.42
C LEU A 89 14.23 0.99 -9.72
N GLU A 90 15.15 0.04 -9.82
CA GLU A 90 16.47 0.14 -9.17
C GLU A 90 17.27 1.34 -9.68
N ARG A 91 17.22 1.65 -10.98
CA ARG A 91 17.90 2.82 -11.56
C ARG A 91 17.35 4.16 -11.06
N LYS A 92 16.06 4.23 -10.75
CA LYS A 92 15.39 5.47 -10.31
C LYS A 92 15.55 5.75 -8.81
N ILE A 93 16.04 4.76 -8.06
CA ILE A 93 16.31 4.91 -6.63
C ILE A 93 17.48 5.87 -6.40
N ASP A 94 17.22 6.89 -5.59
CA ASP A 94 18.21 7.81 -5.05
C ASP A 94 17.83 8.17 -3.61
N LYS A 95 18.69 8.92 -2.93
CA LYS A 95 18.49 9.31 -1.51
C LYS A 95 17.22 10.13 -1.22
N ARG A 96 16.50 10.60 -2.23
CA ARG A 96 15.26 11.35 -2.09
C ARG A 96 14.04 10.45 -2.12
N VAL A 97 14.18 9.20 -2.57
CA VAL A 97 13.05 8.27 -2.64
C VAL A 97 12.59 7.93 -1.24
N LYS A 98 11.37 8.36 -0.93
CA LYS A 98 10.74 8.17 0.38
C LYS A 98 9.66 7.11 0.36
N LEU A 99 8.99 6.93 -0.78
CA LEU A 99 7.90 5.99 -0.94
C LEU A 99 7.99 5.31 -2.30
N ILE A 100 7.83 3.99 -2.31
CA ILE A 100 7.37 3.24 -3.48
C ILE A 100 5.90 2.90 -3.23
N ALA A 101 5.02 3.31 -4.14
CA ALA A 101 3.60 3.01 -4.06
C ALA A 101 3.15 2.41 -5.39
N ILE A 102 2.57 1.21 -5.36
CA ILE A 102 2.11 0.53 -6.58
C ILE A 102 0.77 -0.16 -6.35
N THR A 103 0.02 -0.35 -7.43
CA THR A 103 -1.10 -1.29 -7.48
C THR A 103 -0.62 -2.68 -7.88
N HIS A 104 -0.95 -3.72 -7.11
CA HIS A 104 -0.55 -5.10 -7.39
C HIS A 104 -1.21 -5.65 -8.67
N ILE A 105 -2.53 -5.49 -8.78
CA ILE A 105 -3.30 -5.83 -10.00
C ILE A 105 -4.15 -4.61 -10.38
N PRO A 106 -3.85 -3.94 -11.50
CA PRO A 106 -4.65 -2.83 -11.99
C PRO A 106 -6.09 -3.24 -12.29
N THR A 107 -7.04 -2.32 -12.13
CA THR A 107 -8.47 -2.61 -12.37
C THR A 107 -8.77 -2.94 -13.85
N GLN A 108 -7.96 -2.43 -14.78
CA GLN A 108 -8.19 -2.56 -16.22
C GLN A 108 -7.18 -3.56 -16.81
N GLY A 109 -7.39 -4.86 -16.58
CA GLY A 109 -6.60 -5.91 -17.23
C GLY A 109 -6.24 -7.08 -16.32
N GLY A 110 -5.40 -7.97 -16.84
CA GLY A 110 -4.86 -9.14 -16.12
C GLY A 110 -3.40 -8.98 -15.70
N LEU A 111 -2.86 -7.77 -15.74
CA LEU A 111 -1.48 -7.48 -15.35
C LEU A 111 -1.27 -7.76 -13.85
N ILE A 112 -0.16 -8.38 -13.52
CA ILE A 112 0.28 -8.59 -12.13
C ILE A 112 1.65 -7.93 -11.99
N ASN A 113 1.71 -6.84 -11.21
CA ASN A 113 2.99 -6.20 -10.93
C ASN A 113 3.82 -7.06 -9.95
N PRO A 114 5.16 -7.08 -10.10
CA PRO A 114 6.08 -7.90 -9.30
C PRO A 114 6.23 -7.37 -7.85
N ALA A 115 5.18 -7.50 -7.05
CA ALA A 115 5.09 -6.89 -5.72
C ALA A 115 6.15 -7.41 -4.73
N GLN A 116 6.52 -8.69 -4.83
CA GLN A 116 7.54 -9.29 -3.97
C GLN A 116 8.95 -8.76 -4.30
N GLU A 117 9.27 -8.61 -5.57
CA GLU A 117 10.53 -8.04 -6.03
C GLU A 117 10.65 -6.57 -5.64
N VAL A 118 9.56 -5.81 -5.78
CA VAL A 118 9.50 -4.42 -5.34
C VAL A 118 9.76 -4.32 -3.84
N GLY A 119 9.17 -5.19 -3.01
CA GLY A 119 9.41 -5.16 -1.57
C GLY A 119 10.80 -5.63 -1.15
N LYS A 120 11.44 -6.54 -1.90
CA LYS A 120 12.88 -6.86 -1.69
C LYS A 120 13.75 -5.62 -1.90
N ILE A 121 13.47 -4.85 -2.95
CA ILE A 121 14.18 -3.62 -3.26
C ILE A 121 13.89 -2.55 -2.19
N SER A 122 12.62 -2.31 -1.85
CA SER A 122 12.24 -1.30 -0.86
C SER A 122 12.92 -1.56 0.48
N LYS A 123 12.96 -2.83 0.92
CA LYS A 123 13.65 -3.25 2.13
C LYS A 123 15.17 -3.04 2.05
N THR A 124 15.79 -3.33 0.90
CA THR A 124 17.23 -3.16 0.68
C THR A 124 17.65 -1.69 0.79
N TYR A 125 16.81 -0.77 0.32
CA TYR A 125 17.08 0.67 0.32
C TYR A 125 16.43 1.43 1.47
N HIS A 126 15.74 0.75 2.40
CA HIS A 126 15.00 1.35 3.51
C HIS A 126 13.96 2.40 3.06
N ILE A 127 13.21 2.07 2.01
CA ILE A 127 12.17 2.91 1.43
C ILE A 127 10.80 2.36 1.85
N LEU A 128 9.89 3.23 2.29
CA LEU A 128 8.52 2.82 2.62
C LEU A 128 7.83 2.22 1.39
N TYR A 129 7.09 1.13 1.60
CA TYR A 129 6.37 0.46 0.52
C TYR A 129 4.87 0.34 0.80
N LEU A 130 4.07 1.01 -0.03
CA LEU A 130 2.59 0.99 -0.01
C LEU A 130 2.03 0.18 -1.18
N LEU A 131 1.32 -0.90 -0.87
CA LEU A 131 0.76 -1.81 -1.88
C LEU A 131 -0.76 -1.76 -1.91
N ASP A 132 -1.33 -1.41 -3.05
CA ASP A 132 -2.77 -1.56 -3.30
C ASP A 132 -3.06 -3.00 -3.78
N THR A 133 -3.79 -3.77 -2.96
CA THR A 133 -4.18 -5.15 -3.26
C THR A 133 -5.65 -5.31 -3.59
N THR A 134 -6.37 -4.21 -3.87
CA THR A 134 -7.82 -4.20 -4.02
C THR A 134 -8.33 -5.23 -5.04
N GLN A 135 -7.59 -5.49 -6.11
CA GLN A 135 -7.95 -6.52 -7.11
C GLN A 135 -7.26 -7.88 -6.89
N SER A 136 -6.22 -7.99 -6.06
CA SER A 136 -5.51 -9.25 -5.84
C SER A 136 -5.93 -9.98 -4.56
N ILE A 137 -6.33 -9.27 -3.51
CA ILE A 137 -6.72 -9.86 -2.23
C ILE A 137 -7.96 -10.74 -2.39
N GLY A 138 -7.85 -12.01 -1.99
CA GLY A 138 -8.90 -13.02 -2.17
C GLY A 138 -8.94 -13.69 -3.54
N GLN A 139 -8.22 -13.15 -4.54
CA GLN A 139 -8.00 -13.80 -5.84
C GLN A 139 -6.66 -14.54 -5.87
N LEU A 140 -5.62 -13.94 -5.30
CA LEU A 140 -4.28 -14.51 -5.16
C LEU A 140 -3.93 -14.70 -3.68
N PRO A 141 -3.08 -15.69 -3.36
CA PRO A 141 -2.46 -15.77 -2.04
C PRO A 141 -1.63 -14.51 -1.78
N ILE A 142 -1.87 -13.85 -0.65
CA ILE A 142 -1.11 -12.70 -0.19
C ILE A 142 -0.38 -13.12 1.08
N ASN A 143 0.94 -12.97 1.08
CA ASN A 143 1.77 -13.20 2.25
C ASN A 143 2.64 -11.96 2.46
N ILE A 144 2.38 -11.20 3.52
CA ILE A 144 3.13 -9.96 3.77
C ILE A 144 4.60 -10.22 4.08
N GLN A 145 4.98 -11.42 4.54
CA GLN A 145 6.38 -11.77 4.79
C GLN A 145 7.16 -11.92 3.49
N ASP A 146 6.50 -12.47 2.46
CA ASP A 146 7.12 -12.65 1.14
C ASP A 146 7.11 -11.34 0.35
N ILE A 147 6.03 -10.55 0.48
CA ILE A 147 5.88 -9.26 -0.20
C ILE A 147 6.78 -8.20 0.43
N GLY A 148 6.84 -8.10 1.76
CA GLY A 148 7.68 -7.13 2.46
C GLY A 148 7.22 -5.67 2.34
N CYS A 149 5.92 -5.42 2.12
CA CYS A 149 5.35 -4.08 2.17
C CYS A 149 5.19 -3.58 3.61
N ASP A 150 5.24 -2.26 3.78
CA ASP A 150 5.00 -1.61 5.07
C ASP A 150 3.53 -1.21 5.23
N PHE A 151 2.84 -0.98 4.12
CA PHE A 151 1.40 -0.76 4.07
C PHE A 151 0.74 -1.62 3.00
N LEU A 152 -0.47 -2.09 3.28
CA LEU A 152 -1.31 -2.78 2.31
C LEU A 152 -2.76 -2.39 2.49
N CYS A 153 -3.43 -1.96 1.41
CA CYS A 153 -4.87 -1.69 1.42
C CYS A 153 -5.67 -2.78 0.69
N ALA A 154 -6.90 -3.01 1.14
CA ALA A 154 -7.79 -4.01 0.59
C ALA A 154 -9.28 -3.65 0.79
N THR A 155 -10.16 -4.25 -0.02
CA THR A 155 -11.62 -4.12 0.13
C THR A 155 -12.29 -5.47 0.24
N GLY A 156 -13.30 -5.59 1.10
CA GLY A 156 -14.07 -6.82 1.28
C GLY A 156 -15.00 -7.13 0.11
N ARG A 157 -15.57 -6.10 -0.53
CA ARG A 157 -16.67 -6.23 -1.51
C ARG A 157 -16.31 -6.77 -2.90
N LYS A 158 -15.06 -7.17 -3.12
CA LYS A 158 -14.58 -7.75 -4.38
C LYS A 158 -14.38 -9.26 -4.20
N PHE A 159 -13.16 -9.77 -4.37
CA PHE A 159 -12.88 -11.21 -4.32
C PHE A 159 -13.00 -11.83 -2.93
N LEU A 160 -13.00 -11.01 -1.87
CA LEU A 160 -13.35 -11.46 -0.51
C LEU A 160 -14.87 -11.63 -0.31
N ARG A 161 -15.71 -11.22 -1.26
CA ARG A 161 -17.17 -11.40 -1.27
C ARG A 161 -17.90 -10.86 -0.03
N GLY A 162 -17.28 -9.91 0.67
CA GLY A 162 -17.87 -9.20 1.80
C GLY A 162 -18.88 -8.13 1.36
N PRO A 163 -19.60 -7.52 2.31
CA PRO A 163 -20.54 -6.44 2.00
C PRO A 163 -19.80 -5.15 1.59
N ARG A 164 -20.51 -4.24 0.94
CA ARG A 164 -20.05 -2.84 0.78
C ARG A 164 -19.84 -2.22 2.17
N GLY A 165 -18.93 -1.25 2.28
CA GLY A 165 -18.59 -0.64 3.57
C GLY A 165 -17.57 -1.45 4.37
N THR A 166 -16.86 -2.39 3.72
CA THR A 166 -15.78 -3.15 4.34
C THR A 166 -14.48 -3.04 3.54
N GLY A 167 -13.42 -2.75 4.26
CA GLY A 167 -12.03 -2.76 3.80
C GLY A 167 -11.11 -2.83 5.01
N PHE A 168 -9.82 -2.98 4.73
CA PHE A 168 -8.83 -2.98 5.78
C PHE A 168 -7.51 -2.39 5.28
N LEU A 169 -6.75 -1.87 6.23
CA LEU A 169 -5.38 -1.44 6.10
C LEU A 169 -4.52 -2.38 6.95
N TYR A 170 -3.43 -2.86 6.37
CA TYR A 170 -2.31 -3.39 7.13
C TYR A 170 -1.23 -2.31 7.23
N VAL A 171 -0.69 -2.13 8.44
CA VAL A 171 0.48 -1.29 8.71
C VAL A 171 1.48 -2.11 9.49
N ARG A 172 2.69 -2.24 8.96
CA ARG A 172 3.77 -2.97 9.63
C ARG A 172 4.14 -2.27 10.93
N LYS A 173 4.17 -3.03 12.03
CA LYS A 173 4.43 -2.46 13.37
C LYS A 173 5.74 -1.67 13.47
N ALA A 174 6.75 -2.08 12.72
CA ALA A 174 8.08 -1.49 12.76
C ALA A 174 8.17 -0.04 12.28
N ILE A 175 7.19 0.44 11.51
CA ILE A 175 7.20 1.79 10.94
C ILE A 175 6.26 2.77 11.66
N LEU A 176 5.60 2.34 12.75
CA LEU A 176 4.61 3.16 13.44
C LEU A 176 5.19 4.46 14.01
N ASP A 177 6.45 4.44 14.44
CA ASP A 177 7.15 5.63 14.95
C ASP A 177 7.62 6.59 13.83
N GLU A 178 7.53 6.17 12.57
CA GLU A 178 7.95 6.95 11.40
C GLU A 178 6.80 7.69 10.71
N ILE A 179 5.56 7.45 11.13
CA ILE A 179 4.34 7.98 10.52
C ILE A 179 3.45 8.70 11.53
N GLU A 180 2.59 9.57 11.02
CA GLU A 180 1.66 10.35 11.83
C GLU A 180 0.27 10.31 11.22
N PRO A 181 -0.72 9.64 11.84
CA PRO A 181 -2.06 9.55 11.29
C PRO A 181 -2.68 10.93 11.00
N PRO A 182 -3.26 11.16 9.81
CA PRO A 182 -3.86 12.45 9.47
C PRO A 182 -5.16 12.75 10.24
N PHE A 183 -5.73 11.75 10.91
CA PHE A 183 -6.92 11.87 11.74
C PHE A 183 -6.64 11.28 13.12
N ILE A 184 -6.79 12.11 14.16
CA ILE A 184 -6.56 11.72 15.54
C ILE A 184 -7.90 11.36 16.18
N ASN A 185 -7.90 10.30 16.99
CA ASN A 185 -9.00 9.91 17.85
C ASN A 185 -8.44 9.42 19.21
N LEU A 186 -9.32 8.98 20.12
CA LEU A 186 -8.92 8.47 21.45
C LEU A 186 -7.92 7.30 21.40
N HIS A 187 -7.81 6.61 20.26
CA HIS A 187 -6.93 5.46 20.05
C HIS A 187 -5.71 5.78 19.18
N ALA A 188 -5.58 7.02 18.70
CA ALA A 188 -4.49 7.48 17.84
C ALA A 188 -3.71 8.67 18.45
N ALA A 189 -4.03 9.04 19.70
CA ALA A 189 -3.34 10.07 20.48
C ALA A 189 -2.28 9.46 21.42
#